data_AF-A0A1C5LM86-F1
#
_entry.id   AF-A0A1C5LM86-F1
#
_cell.length_a   1.000
_cell.length_b   1.000
_cell.length_c   1.000
_cell.angle_alpha   90.00
_cell.angle_beta   90.00
_cell.angle_gamma   90.00
#
_symmetry.space_group_name_H-M   'P 1'
#
loop_
_entity.id
_entity.type
_entity.pdbx_description
1 polymer ?
#
loop_
_entity_poly.entity_id
_entity_poly.type
_entity_poly.pdbx_seq_one_letter_code
_entity_poly.pdbx_strand_id
1 'polypeptide(L)'
;MIIARIPPIRMVPDTYREAVGKQIDEEIPQEKGMLAYAVEMSCRRAEKFTLKNVGEGGLEVMVGMFFDLIPIVVSWGTLALIIATYTPFFKWISYPMGMYLKVLGVPEAFAAAPATLVGFTDMFIPALLAVTLTSVKTKFVIGVLSLVQIIYLTEVGTIIIKSEIPLNFWKLLVIFLERTIIAIPLIVLFANMIGL
;
A
#
# COMPACT_ATOMS: atom_id res chain seq x y z
N MET A 1 -0.65 1.45 15.56
CA MET A 1 0.40 2.16 14.79
C MET A 1 1.79 1.79 15.32
N ILE A 2 2.31 0.61 14.96
CA ILE A 2 3.69 0.22 15.34
C ILE A 2 4.68 0.75 14.29
N ILE A 3 4.37 0.59 13.00
CA ILE A 3 5.24 0.97 11.86
C ILE A 3 5.54 2.48 11.79
N ALA A 4 4.59 3.34 12.18
CA ALA A 4 4.82 4.80 12.21
C ALA A 4 5.91 5.22 13.22
N ARG A 5 6.28 4.34 14.15
CA ARG A 5 7.31 4.58 15.16
C ARG A 5 8.66 3.94 14.83
N ILE A 6 8.75 3.20 13.72
CA ILE A 6 9.99 2.54 13.26
C ILE A 6 10.62 3.43 12.16
N PRO A 7 11.96 3.57 12.12
CA PRO A 7 12.64 4.23 11.01
C PRO A 7 12.32 3.49 9.69
N PRO A 8 12.17 4.16 8.53
CA PRO A 8 12.52 5.54 8.24
C PRO A 8 11.40 6.56 8.50
N ILE A 9 10.15 6.13 8.74
CA ILE A 9 9.01 7.05 8.91
C ILE A 9 9.18 7.92 10.15
N ARG A 10 9.68 7.35 11.26
CA ARG A 10 9.97 8.11 12.48
C ARG A 10 10.93 9.30 12.27
N MET A 11 11.77 9.25 11.24
CA MET A 11 12.79 10.27 10.98
C MET A 11 12.33 11.35 10.01
N VAL A 12 11.10 11.26 9.50
CA VAL A 12 10.53 12.30 8.64
C VAL A 12 10.12 13.48 9.53
N PRO A 13 10.67 14.69 9.31
CA PRO A 13 10.34 15.86 10.12
C PRO A 13 8.89 16.28 9.90
N ASP A 14 8.22 16.67 10.99
CA ASP A 14 6.86 17.18 10.97
C ASP A 14 6.87 18.68 10.63
N THR A 15 7.28 18.99 9.40
CA THR A 15 7.48 20.36 8.91
C THR A 15 6.71 20.58 7.63
N TYR A 16 6.01 21.72 7.53
CA TYR A 16 5.39 22.15 6.29
C TYR A 16 6.46 22.47 5.23
N ARG A 17 6.10 22.31 3.96
CA ARG A 17 6.96 22.63 2.83
C ARG A 17 7.29 24.13 2.85
N GLU A 18 8.55 24.48 3.04
CA GLU A 18 9.00 25.88 3.22
C GLU A 18 8.54 26.80 2.08
N ALA A 19 8.51 26.29 0.84
CA ALA A 19 8.11 27.05 -0.34
C ALA A 19 6.63 27.49 -0.36
N VAL A 20 5.75 26.81 0.39
CA VAL A 20 4.28 27.03 0.34
C VAL A 20 3.71 27.40 1.71
N GLY A 21 4.45 27.12 2.80
CA GLY A 21 4.02 27.41 4.17
C GLY A 21 2.79 26.61 4.63
N LYS A 22 2.24 26.95 5.79
CA LYS A 22 0.99 26.38 6.31
C LYS A 22 -0.19 26.94 5.50
N GLN A 23 -0.63 26.21 4.49
CA GLN A 23 -1.80 26.57 3.66
C GLN A 23 -3.14 26.19 4.29
N ILE A 24 -3.11 25.25 5.24
CA ILE A 24 -4.32 24.74 5.90
C ILE A 24 -4.46 25.45 7.24
N ASP A 25 -5.47 26.30 7.34
CA ASP A 25 -5.85 26.96 8.58
C ASP A 25 -6.72 26.00 9.41
N GLU A 26 -6.06 25.17 10.21
CA GLU A 26 -6.72 24.25 11.16
C GLU A 26 -7.12 24.94 12.47
N GLU A 27 -6.89 26.26 12.60
CA GLU A 27 -7.24 26.99 13.80
C GLU A 27 -8.76 27.20 13.84
N ILE A 28 -9.39 26.56 14.83
CA ILE A 28 -10.77 26.84 15.18
C ILE A 28 -10.78 28.26 15.76
N PRO A 29 -11.57 29.20 15.20
CA PRO A 29 -11.67 30.54 15.75
C PRO A 29 -11.99 30.47 17.25
N GLN A 30 -11.19 31.11 18.10
CA GLN A 30 -11.32 31.01 19.57
C GLN A 30 -12.74 31.38 20.08
N GLU A 31 -13.48 32.16 19.29
CA GLU A 31 -14.84 32.63 19.58
C GLU A 31 -15.94 31.61 19.24
N LYS A 32 -15.63 30.48 18.58
CA LYS A 32 -16.61 29.47 18.16
C LYS A 32 -16.28 28.09 18.71
N GLY A 33 -17.29 27.39 19.24
CA GLY A 33 -17.18 25.98 19.61
C GLY A 33 -16.98 25.10 18.37
N MET A 34 -16.21 24.00 18.51
CA MET A 34 -15.85 23.07 17.42
C MET A 34 -17.04 22.62 16.57
N LEU A 35 -18.19 22.31 17.21
CA LEU A 35 -19.40 21.88 16.52
C LEU A 35 -20.01 23.01 15.66
N ALA A 36 -20.06 24.24 16.18
CA ALA A 36 -20.60 25.37 15.43
C ALA A 36 -19.74 25.69 14.20
N TYR A 37 -18.42 25.63 14.36
CA TYR A 37 -17.48 25.83 13.24
C TYR A 37 -17.57 24.71 12.19
N ALA A 38 -17.68 23.45 12.61
CA ALA A 38 -17.86 22.33 11.69
C ALA A 38 -19.16 22.44 10.87
N VAL A 39 -20.28 22.83 11.52
CA VAL A 39 -21.56 23.06 10.84
C VAL A 39 -21.44 24.18 9.82
N GLU A 40 -20.86 25.33 10.19
CA GLU A 40 -20.64 26.46 9.29
C GLU A 40 -19.80 26.09 8.06
N MET A 41 -18.68 25.39 8.26
CA MET A 41 -17.82 24.94 7.15
C MET A 41 -18.54 23.96 6.23
N SER A 42 -19.34 23.05 6.79
CA SER A 42 -20.15 22.12 6.00
C SER A 42 -21.26 22.83 5.20
N CYS A 43 -21.93 23.83 5.77
CA CYS A 43 -22.90 24.68 5.07
C CYS A 43 -22.24 25.46 3.92
N ARG A 44 -21.08 26.09 4.17
CA ARG A 44 -20.32 26.80 3.12
C ARG A 44 -19.87 25.87 1.99
N ARG A 45 -19.55 24.61 2.30
CA ARG A 45 -19.23 23.59 1.27
C ARG A 45 -20.48 23.19 0.49
N ALA A 46 -21.63 23.05 1.15
CA ALA A 46 -22.91 22.72 0.54
C ALA A 46 -23.44 23.85 -0.36
N GLU A 47 -23.24 25.12 0.00
CA GLU A 47 -23.61 26.26 -0.87
C GLU A 47 -22.84 26.29 -2.19
N LYS A 48 -21.61 25.78 -2.19
CA LYS A 48 -20.76 25.66 -3.39
C LYS A 48 -21.03 24.37 -4.18
N PHE A 49 -21.92 23.51 -3.71
CA PHE A 49 -22.24 22.23 -4.35
C PHE A 49 -23.15 22.46 -5.56
N THR A 50 -22.73 21.92 -6.71
CA THR A 50 -23.56 21.86 -7.91
C THR A 50 -23.41 20.46 -8.50
N LEU A 51 -24.53 19.83 -8.88
CA LEU A 51 -24.55 18.50 -9.54
C LEU A 51 -23.62 18.46 -10.77
N LYS A 52 -23.57 19.56 -11.52
CA LYS A 52 -22.66 19.72 -12.67
C LYS A 52 -21.19 19.63 -12.26
N ASN A 53 -20.76 20.34 -11.21
CA ASN A 53 -19.37 20.33 -10.74
C ASN A 53 -18.94 18.94 -10.23
N VAL A 54 -19.86 18.20 -9.60
CA VAL A 54 -19.58 16.83 -9.14
C VAL A 54 -19.51 15.86 -10.33
N GLY A 55 -20.40 16.00 -11.31
CA GLY A 55 -20.37 15.20 -12.52
C GLY A 55 -19.12 15.44 -13.36
N GLU A 56 -18.78 16.70 -13.61
CA GLU A 56 -17.58 17.08 -14.37
C GLU A 56 -16.30 16.68 -13.63
N GLY A 57 -16.20 16.98 -12.33
CA GLY A 57 -15.03 16.59 -11.53
C GLY A 57 -14.90 15.06 -11.37
N GLY A 58 -16.02 14.35 -11.22
CA GLY A 58 -16.03 12.89 -11.17
C GLY A 58 -15.62 12.27 -12.50
N LEU A 59 -16.10 12.82 -13.62
CA LEU A 59 -15.73 12.37 -14.96
C LEU A 59 -14.25 12.67 -15.24
N GLU A 60 -13.75 13.84 -14.86
CA GLU A 60 -12.34 14.21 -15.00
C GLU A 60 -11.44 13.25 -14.21
N VAL A 61 -11.78 12.93 -12.96
CA VAL A 61 -11.05 11.95 -12.15
C VAL A 61 -11.12 10.57 -12.80
N MET A 62 -12.31 10.13 -13.26
CA MET A 62 -12.47 8.82 -13.89
C MET A 62 -11.63 8.71 -15.16
N VAL A 63 -11.78 9.67 -16.09
CA VAL A 63 -11.02 9.71 -17.35
C VAL A 63 -9.53 9.82 -17.06
N GLY A 64 -9.13 10.68 -16.12
CA GLY A 64 -7.75 10.80 -15.67
C GLY A 64 -7.18 9.47 -15.18
N MET A 65 -7.90 8.73 -14.34
CA MET A 65 -7.45 7.41 -13.89
C MET A 65 -7.33 6.40 -15.04
N PHE A 66 -8.28 6.40 -15.97
CA PHE A 66 -8.29 5.48 -17.12
C PHE A 66 -7.11 5.68 -18.07
N PHE A 67 -6.67 6.92 -18.29
CA PHE A 67 -5.59 7.22 -19.23
C PHE A 67 -4.24 7.42 -18.57
N ASP A 68 -4.18 7.93 -17.33
CA ASP A 68 -2.91 8.17 -16.65
C ASP A 68 -2.48 7.00 -15.78
N LEU A 69 -3.38 6.37 -15.03
CA LEU A 69 -3.02 5.43 -13.98
C LEU A 69 -3.11 3.97 -14.44
N ILE A 70 -4.26 3.56 -15.00
CA ILE A 70 -4.51 2.17 -15.41
C ILE A 70 -3.45 1.64 -16.39
N PRO A 71 -3.06 2.35 -17.47
CA PRO A 71 -2.10 1.82 -18.45
C PRO A 71 -0.71 1.62 -17.85
N ILE A 72 -0.30 2.50 -16.94
CA ILE A 72 0.98 2.41 -16.23
C ILE A 72 0.96 1.18 -15.31
N VAL A 73 -0.10 1.02 -14.52
CA VAL A 73 -0.28 -0.12 -13.61
C VAL A 73 -0.28 -1.43 -14.39
N VAL A 74 -1.07 -1.54 -15.46
CA VAL A 74 -1.14 -2.77 -16.28
C VAL A 74 0.21 -3.09 -16.93
N SER A 75 0.90 -2.08 -17.45
CA SER A 75 2.21 -2.27 -18.08
C SER A 75 3.25 -2.77 -17.06
N TRP A 76 3.32 -2.14 -15.89
CA TRP A 76 4.26 -2.52 -14.83
C TRP A 76 3.90 -3.88 -14.21
N GLY A 77 2.61 -4.13 -13.97
CA GLY A 77 2.11 -5.40 -13.47
C GLY A 77 2.38 -6.55 -14.44
N THR A 78 2.22 -6.33 -15.75
CA THR A 78 2.53 -7.34 -16.78
C THR A 78 4.02 -7.67 -16.79
N LEU A 79 4.89 -6.66 -16.77
CA LEU A 79 6.34 -6.87 -16.71
C LEU A 79 6.76 -7.61 -15.43
N ALA A 80 6.25 -7.18 -14.28
CA ALA A 80 6.52 -7.83 -13.00
C ALA A 80 6.05 -9.29 -13.00
N LEU A 81 4.86 -9.58 -13.55
CA LEU A 81 4.33 -10.93 -13.66
C LEU A 81 5.17 -11.81 -14.60
N ILE A 82 5.62 -11.28 -15.74
CA ILE A 82 6.51 -12.01 -16.66
C ILE A 82 7.81 -12.38 -15.95
N ILE A 83 8.42 -11.42 -15.24
CA ILE A 83 9.65 -11.67 -14.47
C ILE A 83 9.39 -12.70 -13.36
N ALA A 84 8.29 -12.59 -12.63
CA ALA A 84 7.93 -13.51 -11.55
C ALA A 84 7.64 -14.94 -12.03
N THR A 85 7.02 -15.09 -13.20
CA THR A 85 6.55 -16.38 -13.71
C THR A 85 7.62 -17.09 -14.54
N TYR A 86 8.34 -16.36 -15.39
CA TYR A 86 9.26 -16.94 -16.38
C TYR A 86 10.74 -16.81 -16.02
N THR A 87 11.10 -16.05 -14.97
CA THR A 87 12.51 -15.91 -14.56
C THR A 87 12.72 -16.34 -13.11
N PRO A 88 13.88 -16.90 -12.76
CA PRO A 88 14.18 -17.30 -11.38
C PRO A 88 14.56 -16.11 -10.47
N PHE A 89 14.45 -14.87 -10.96
CA PHE A 89 14.85 -13.67 -10.22
C PHE A 89 14.19 -13.60 -8.84
N PHE A 90 12.86 -13.70 -8.78
CA PHE A 90 12.13 -13.65 -7.52
C PHE A 90 12.36 -14.90 -6.66
N LYS A 91 12.72 -16.05 -7.25
CA LYS A 91 13.05 -17.27 -6.51
C LYS A 91 14.35 -17.12 -5.71
N TRP A 92 15.34 -16.42 -6.25
CA TRP A 92 16.62 -16.19 -5.56
C TRP A 92 16.49 -15.12 -4.47
N ILE A 93 15.89 -13.98 -4.79
CA ILE A 93 15.76 -12.88 -3.82
C ILE A 93 14.79 -13.21 -2.68
N SER A 94 13.78 -14.05 -2.91
CA SER A 94 12.84 -14.48 -1.88
C SER A 94 13.32 -15.65 -1.03
N TYR A 95 14.50 -16.20 -1.30
CA TYR A 95 15.03 -17.33 -0.53
C TYR A 95 15.04 -17.10 1.00
N PRO A 96 15.45 -15.92 1.51
CA PRO A 96 15.36 -15.63 2.96
C PRO A 96 13.92 -15.67 3.47
N MET A 97 12.95 -15.22 2.67
CA MET A 97 11.55 -15.27 3.06
C MET A 97 10.98 -16.69 3.05
N GLY A 98 11.47 -17.56 2.15
CA GLY A 98 11.15 -18.99 2.18
C GLY A 98 11.63 -19.66 3.46
N MET A 99 12.84 -19.34 3.92
CA MET A 99 13.35 -19.80 5.21
C MET A 99 12.49 -19.28 6.37
N TYR A 100 12.10 -18.00 6.32
CA TYR A 100 11.24 -17.38 7.33
C TYR A 100 9.86 -18.06 7.43
N LEU A 101 9.20 -18.27 6.29
CA LEU A 101 7.91 -18.98 6.21
C LEU A 101 8.03 -20.43 6.70
N LYS A 102 9.15 -21.09 6.41
CA LYS A 102 9.42 -22.46 6.87
C LYS A 102 9.56 -22.53 8.40
N VAL A 103 10.24 -21.57 9.01
CA VAL A 103 10.36 -21.46 10.48
C VAL A 103 8.99 -21.28 11.13
N LEU A 104 8.09 -20.54 10.47
CA LEU A 104 6.71 -20.34 10.93
C LEU A 104 5.78 -21.53 10.63
N GLY A 105 6.30 -22.61 10.04
CA GLY A 105 5.52 -23.83 9.76
C GLY A 105 4.51 -23.68 8.61
N VAL A 106 4.75 -22.75 7.67
CA VAL A 106 3.89 -22.56 6.50
C VAL A 106 4.19 -23.66 5.46
N PRO A 107 3.20 -24.44 5.01
CA PRO A 107 3.37 -25.40 3.92
C PRO A 107 3.80 -24.69 2.63
N GLU A 108 4.54 -25.38 1.76
CA GLU A 108 4.98 -24.82 0.47
C GLU A 108 5.77 -23.48 0.62
N ALA A 109 6.44 -23.27 1.76
CA ALA A 109 7.11 -22.01 2.12
C ALA A 109 7.97 -21.40 1.00
N PHE A 110 8.80 -22.19 0.33
CA PHE A 110 9.66 -21.71 -0.75
C PHE A 110 8.91 -21.44 -2.06
N ALA A 111 7.77 -22.09 -2.29
CA ALA A 111 6.92 -21.81 -3.44
C ALA A 111 6.09 -20.54 -3.22
N ALA A 112 5.73 -20.25 -1.96
CA ALA A 112 5.03 -19.02 -1.57
C ALA A 112 5.97 -17.82 -1.39
N ALA A 113 7.26 -18.05 -1.16
CA ALA A 113 8.23 -16.99 -0.90
C ALA A 113 8.28 -15.89 -1.99
N PRO A 114 8.28 -16.20 -3.31
CA PRO A 114 8.23 -15.16 -4.34
C PRO A 114 7.02 -14.22 -4.18
N ALA A 115 5.85 -14.78 -3.87
CA ALA A 115 4.60 -14.01 -3.75
C ALA A 115 4.67 -12.96 -2.63
N THR A 116 5.43 -13.22 -1.55
CA THR A 116 5.59 -12.25 -0.45
C THR A 116 6.36 -10.98 -0.85
N LEU A 117 7.27 -11.07 -1.83
CA LEU A 117 8.11 -9.95 -2.27
C LEU A 117 7.55 -9.27 -3.52
N VAL A 118 6.91 -10.04 -4.42
CA VAL A 118 6.23 -9.49 -5.60
C VAL A 118 5.09 -8.56 -5.20
N GLY A 119 4.52 -8.70 -3.99
CA GLY A 119 3.56 -7.75 -3.41
C GLY A 119 4.08 -6.31 -3.32
N PHE A 120 5.40 -6.10 -3.36
CA PHE A 120 5.96 -4.76 -3.45
C PHE A 120 5.67 -4.08 -4.80
N THR A 121 5.56 -4.88 -5.86
CA THR A 121 5.31 -4.38 -7.21
C THR A 121 3.82 -4.09 -7.44
N ASP A 122 2.95 -4.97 -6.95
CA ASP A 122 1.50 -4.87 -7.12
C ASP A 122 0.78 -5.73 -6.07
N MET A 123 -0.35 -5.25 -5.55
CA MET A 123 -1.11 -5.95 -4.50
C MET A 123 -1.88 -7.19 -4.99
N PHE A 124 -2.13 -7.35 -6.29
CA PHE A 124 -2.92 -8.45 -6.84
C PHE A 124 -2.07 -9.64 -7.30
N ILE A 125 -0.83 -9.39 -7.75
CA ILE A 125 0.05 -10.46 -8.25
C ILE A 125 0.30 -11.56 -7.21
N PRO A 126 0.52 -11.28 -5.91
CA PRO A 126 0.69 -12.33 -4.90
C PRO A 126 -0.50 -13.29 -4.84
N ALA A 127 -1.73 -12.77 -4.95
CA ALA A 127 -2.94 -13.58 -4.95
C ALA A 127 -3.05 -14.46 -6.20
N LEU A 128 -2.65 -13.94 -7.37
CA LEU A 128 -2.58 -14.72 -8.61
C LEU A 128 -1.56 -15.87 -8.49
N LEU A 129 -0.38 -15.61 -7.93
CA LEU A 129 0.63 -16.65 -7.70
C LEU A 129 0.14 -17.68 -6.66
N ALA A 130 -0.63 -17.26 -5.66
CA ALA A 130 -1.17 -18.16 -4.64
C ALA A 130 -2.15 -19.20 -5.20
N VAL A 131 -2.84 -18.92 -6.31
CA VAL A 131 -3.76 -19.89 -6.95
C VAL A 131 -3.06 -21.20 -7.28
N THR A 132 -1.79 -21.13 -7.67
CA THR A 132 -0.97 -22.28 -8.06
C THR A 132 -0.56 -23.18 -6.89
N LEU A 133 -0.70 -22.71 -5.65
CA LEU A 133 -0.34 -23.46 -4.44
C LEU A 133 -1.40 -24.52 -4.14
N THR A 134 -1.03 -25.56 -3.39
CA THR A 134 -1.97 -26.63 -3.02
C THR A 134 -2.58 -26.42 -1.63
N SER A 135 -1.81 -25.84 -0.70
CA SER A 135 -2.21 -25.62 0.68
C SER A 135 -3.17 -24.44 0.82
N VAL A 136 -4.33 -24.70 1.44
CA VAL A 136 -5.31 -23.66 1.77
C VAL A 136 -4.73 -22.65 2.77
N LYS A 137 -3.93 -23.12 3.74
CA LYS A 137 -3.23 -22.27 4.70
C LYS A 137 -2.32 -21.28 4.02
N THR A 138 -1.51 -21.75 3.07
CA THR A 138 -0.56 -20.91 2.36
C THR A 138 -1.27 -19.91 1.46
N LYS A 139 -2.36 -20.32 0.80
CA LYS A 139 -3.25 -19.41 0.06
C LYS A 139 -3.83 -18.32 0.95
N PHE A 140 -4.31 -18.69 2.14
CA PHE A 140 -4.82 -17.73 3.11
C PHE A 140 -3.74 -16.74 3.56
N VAL A 141 -2.55 -17.23 3.92
CA VAL A 141 -1.43 -16.37 4.37
C VAL A 141 -1.05 -15.37 3.28
N ILE A 142 -0.88 -15.80 2.04
CA ILE A 142 -0.50 -14.91 0.92
C ILE A 142 -1.65 -13.97 0.55
N GLY A 143 -2.89 -14.44 0.53
CA GLY A 143 -4.06 -13.60 0.22
C GLY A 143 -4.30 -12.50 1.26
N VAL A 144 -4.14 -12.80 2.55
CA VAL A 144 -4.22 -11.77 3.60
C VAL A 144 -3.03 -10.83 3.52
N LEU A 145 -1.82 -11.36 3.28
CA LEU A 145 -0.62 -10.54 3.16
C LEU A 145 -0.75 -9.50 2.04
N SER A 146 -1.30 -9.90 0.89
CA SER A 146 -1.47 -9.02 -0.26
C SER A 146 -2.45 -7.87 0.00
N LEU A 147 -3.43 -8.05 0.89
CA LEU A 147 -4.37 -7.01 1.30
C LEU A 147 -3.80 -6.07 2.39
N VAL A 148 -2.94 -6.61 3.27
CA VAL A 148 -2.33 -5.83 4.37
C VAL A 148 -1.17 -4.95 3.88
N GLN A 149 -0.55 -5.30 2.76
CA GLN A 149 0.52 -4.55 2.11
C GLN A 149 -0.04 -3.31 1.38
N ILE A 150 -0.31 -2.24 2.13
CA ILE A 150 -0.85 -0.97 1.61
C ILE A 150 0.15 -0.21 0.71
N ILE A 151 1.46 -0.48 0.83
CA ILE A 151 2.51 0.26 0.12
C ILE A 151 3.04 -0.63 -1.01
N TYR A 152 2.72 -0.26 -2.25
CA TYR A 152 3.22 -0.90 -3.45
C TYR A 152 3.67 0.15 -4.49
N LEU A 153 4.56 -0.27 -5.38
CA LEU A 153 5.36 0.63 -6.20
C LEU A 153 4.53 1.47 -7.18
N THR A 154 3.47 0.91 -7.74
CA THR A 154 2.71 1.58 -8.80
C THR A 154 1.95 2.81 -8.30
N GLU A 155 1.44 2.79 -7.06
CA GLU A 155 0.74 3.93 -6.46
C GLU A 155 1.72 4.91 -5.79
N VAL A 156 2.62 4.39 -4.93
CA VAL A 156 3.52 5.25 -4.16
C VAL A 156 4.67 5.80 -5.00
N GLY A 157 5.11 5.08 -6.04
CA GLY A 157 6.13 5.57 -6.97
C GLY A 157 5.70 6.84 -7.70
N THR A 158 4.47 6.89 -8.18
CA THR A 158 3.92 8.10 -8.84
C THR A 158 3.79 9.25 -7.85
N ILE A 159 3.35 8.99 -6.61
CA ILE A 159 3.25 10.00 -5.55
C ILE A 159 4.63 10.55 -5.21
N ILE A 160 5.67 9.71 -5.07
CA ILE A 160 7.04 10.17 -4.78
C ILE A 160 7.62 10.99 -5.94
N ILE A 161 7.35 10.63 -7.19
CA ILE A 161 7.82 11.41 -8.33
C ILE A 161 7.13 12.78 -8.38
N LYS A 162 5.84 12.83 -8.05
CA LYS A 162 5.04 14.07 -8.05
C LYS A 162 5.15 14.90 -6.76
N SER A 163 5.66 14.32 -5.67
CA SER A 163 5.67 14.92 -4.34
C SER A 163 7.09 14.99 -3.78
N GLU A 164 7.50 16.15 -3.26
CA GLU A 164 8.80 16.35 -2.59
C GLU A 164 8.89 15.69 -1.20
N ILE A 165 8.14 14.61 -0.98
CA ILE A 165 8.23 13.85 0.26
C ILE A 165 9.60 13.14 0.26
N PRO A 166 10.41 13.26 1.33
CA PRO A 166 11.78 12.71 1.41
C PRO A 166 11.82 11.18 1.61
N LEU A 167 10.94 10.45 0.90
CA LEU A 167 10.85 9.01 0.87
C LEU A 167 11.48 8.49 -0.43
N ASN A 168 12.74 8.09 -0.35
CA ASN A 168 13.43 7.45 -1.46
C ASN A 168 12.89 6.03 -1.71
N PHE A 169 13.08 5.50 -2.92
CA PHE A 169 12.76 4.10 -3.27
C PHE A 169 13.30 3.09 -2.23
N TRP A 170 14.53 3.28 -1.76
CA TRP A 170 15.13 2.45 -0.72
C TRP A 170 14.36 2.47 0.60
N LYS A 171 13.87 3.64 1.02
CA LYS A 171 13.07 3.78 2.25
C LYS A 171 11.73 3.05 2.11
N LEU A 172 11.10 3.11 0.95
CA LEU A 172 9.87 2.34 0.68
C LEU A 172 10.10 0.83 0.76
N LEU A 173 11.18 0.36 0.15
CA LEU A 173 11.51 -1.07 0.18
C LEU A 173 11.73 -1.57 1.61
N VAL A 174 12.42 -0.78 2.45
CA VAL A 174 12.61 -1.09 3.87
C VAL A 174 11.27 -1.14 4.61
N ILE A 175 10.42 -0.13 4.45
CA ILE A 175 9.08 -0.10 5.07
C ILE A 175 8.25 -1.31 4.64
N PHE A 176 8.32 -1.67 3.35
CA PHE A 176 7.62 -2.84 2.82
C PHE A 176 8.09 -4.13 3.48
N LEU A 177 9.41 -4.34 3.58
CA LEU A 177 9.99 -5.53 4.22
C LEU A 177 9.63 -5.60 5.71
N GLU A 178 9.75 -4.48 6.44
CA GLU A 178 9.35 -4.41 7.85
C GLU A 178 7.88 -4.79 8.05
N ARG A 179 6.98 -4.21 7.25
CA ARG A 179 5.55 -4.52 7.29
C ARG A 179 5.30 -5.99 7.01
N THR A 180 5.98 -6.54 6.01
CA THR A 180 5.82 -7.94 5.59
C THR A 180 6.30 -8.89 6.69
N ILE A 181 7.47 -8.63 7.26
CA ILE A 181 8.05 -9.44 8.34
C ILE A 181 7.15 -9.41 9.59
N ILE A 182 6.59 -8.25 9.95
CA ILE A 182 5.70 -8.12 11.11
C ILE A 182 4.32 -8.75 10.85
N ALA A 183 3.78 -8.62 9.63
CA ALA A 183 2.45 -9.11 9.30
C ALA A 183 2.38 -10.64 9.24
N ILE A 184 3.37 -11.30 8.62
CA ILE A 184 3.34 -12.75 8.39
C ILE A 184 3.12 -13.56 9.69
N PRO A 185 3.83 -13.36 10.81
CA PRO A 185 3.59 -14.09 12.06
C PRO A 185 2.18 -13.93 12.60
N LEU A 186 1.64 -12.71 12.52
CA LEU A 186 0.27 -12.43 12.96
C LEU A 186 -0.72 -13.21 12.08
N ILE A 187 -0.55 -13.18 10.77
CA ILE A 187 -1.42 -13.89 9.81
C ILE A 187 -1.33 -15.41 10.02
N VAL A 188 -0.12 -15.96 10.19
CA VAL A 188 0.08 -17.40 10.45
C VAL A 188 -0.55 -17.82 11.78
N LEU A 189 -0.43 -16.99 12.81
CA LEU A 189 -1.09 -17.24 14.10
C LEU A 189 -2.61 -17.27 13.96
N PHE A 190 -3.20 -16.32 13.23
CA PHE A 190 -4.64 -16.34 12.93
C PHE A 190 -5.05 -17.56 12.09
N ALA A 191 -4.25 -17.95 11.09
CA ALA A 191 -4.51 -19.14 10.30
C ALA A 191 -4.55 -20.40 11.19
N ASN A 192 -3.59 -20.54 12.10
CA ASN A 192 -3.56 -21.64 13.07
C ASN A 192 -4.78 -21.63 14.00
N MET A 193 -5.20 -20.45 14.47
CA MET A 193 -6.37 -20.31 15.36
C MET A 193 -7.69 -20.73 14.69
N ILE A 194 -7.81 -20.50 13.38
CA ILE A 194 -8.99 -20.87 12.59
C ILE A 194 -8.94 -22.35 12.16
N GLY A 195 -7.84 -23.05 12.41
CA GLY A 195 -7.67 -24.48 12.09
C GLY A 195 -7.19 -24.75 10.66
N LEU A 196 -6.48 -23.79 10.04
CA LEU A 196 -5.84 -23.92 8.73
C LEU A 196 -4.40 -24.47 8.79
#